data_AF-Q9AFD3-F1
#
_entry.id   AF-Q9AFD3-F1
#
_cell.length_a   1.000
_cell.length_b   1.000
_cell.length_c   1.000
_cell.angle_alpha   90.00
_cell.angle_beta   90.00
_cell.angle_gamma   90.00
#
_symmetry.space_group_name_H-M   'P 1'
#
loop_
_entity.id
_entity.type
_entity.pdbx_description
1 polymer ?
#
loop_
_entity_poly.entity_id
_entity_poly.type
_entity_poly.pdbx_seq_one_letter_code
_entity_poly.pdbx_strand_id
1 'polypeptide(L)'
;WWPSLMMFGPSDDASVHSAQSMAWKIKQNSNDELRQKFVNQTVPQAEYLGLTVPDPDLKWNEEKGGYDFGEPDWNEFFEVIAGNGPCNAERLGARRKAWEDGAWFRDGLTAHAEKAALRAQPVAAE
;
A
#
# COMPACT_ATOMS: atom_id res chain seq x y z
N TRP A 1 11.87 8.62 -2.98
CA TRP A 1 11.28 8.90 -4.29
C TRP A 1 10.84 7.60 -4.96
N TRP A 2 11.76 6.75 -5.44
CA TRP A 2 11.43 5.51 -6.14
C TRP A 2 10.51 4.55 -5.38
N PRO A 3 10.69 4.29 -4.06
CA PRO A 3 9.73 3.47 -3.32
C PRO A 3 8.30 4.02 -3.33
N SER A 4 8.13 5.35 -3.41
CA SER A 4 6.82 5.99 -3.52
C SER A 4 6.18 5.77 -4.90
N LEU A 5 6.98 5.74 -5.98
CA LEU A 5 6.50 5.42 -7.32
C LEU A 5 6.15 3.94 -7.49
N MET A 6 6.86 3.05 -6.78
CA MET A 6 6.56 1.62 -6.72
C MET A 6 5.25 1.31 -5.99
N MET A 7 4.71 2.23 -5.17
CA MET A 7 3.42 2.03 -4.50
C MET A 7 2.24 1.89 -5.46
N PHE A 8 2.36 2.41 -6.68
CA PHE A 8 1.34 2.26 -7.73
C PHE A 8 1.35 0.86 -8.36
N GLY A 9 2.28 -0.02 -7.97
CA GLY A 9 2.41 -1.37 -8.50
C GLY A 9 3.29 -1.44 -9.75
N PRO A 10 3.39 -2.64 -10.35
CA PRO A 10 4.22 -2.88 -11.53
C PRO A 10 3.73 -2.07 -12.74
N SER A 11 4.57 -1.97 -13.77
CA SER A 11 4.17 -1.50 -15.10
C SER A 11 2.90 -2.22 -15.57
N ASP A 12 2.07 -1.53 -16.35
CA ASP A 12 0.82 -2.11 -16.86
C ASP A 12 1.07 -3.38 -17.70
N ASP A 13 2.21 -3.47 -18.39
CA ASP A 13 2.63 -4.65 -19.17
C ASP A 13 2.91 -5.89 -18.30
N ALA A 14 3.30 -5.69 -17.04
CA ALA A 14 3.59 -6.75 -16.08
C ALA A 14 2.42 -7.00 -15.11
N SER A 15 1.31 -6.27 -15.24
CA SER A 15 0.18 -6.36 -14.31
C SER A 15 -0.86 -7.40 -14.75
N VAL A 16 -0.70 -8.63 -14.26
CA VAL A 16 -1.59 -9.78 -14.56
C VAL A 16 -3.06 -9.58 -14.13
N HIS A 17 -3.34 -8.68 -13.18
CA HIS A 17 -4.69 -8.43 -12.67
C HIS A 17 -5.36 -7.17 -13.26
N SER A 18 -4.65 -6.38 -14.08
CA SER A 18 -5.15 -5.09 -14.58
C SER A 18 -6.40 -5.26 -15.46
N ALA A 19 -6.40 -6.21 -16.40
CA ALA A 19 -7.49 -6.35 -17.38
C ALA A 19 -8.86 -6.66 -16.71
N GLN A 20 -8.88 -7.62 -15.78
CA GLN A 20 -10.10 -8.00 -15.06
C GLN A 20 -10.58 -6.90 -14.10
N SER A 21 -9.65 -6.27 -13.38
CA SER A 21 -9.97 -5.20 -12.42
C SER A 21 -10.54 -3.96 -13.12
N MET A 22 -10.04 -3.63 -14.32
CA MET A 22 -10.58 -2.55 -15.15
C MET A 22 -11.96 -2.92 -15.71
N ALA A 23 -12.15 -4.16 -16.18
CA ALA A 23 -13.44 -4.62 -16.73
C ALA A 23 -14.57 -4.56 -15.69
N TRP A 24 -14.27 -4.85 -14.43
CA TRP A 24 -15.22 -4.75 -13.31
C TRP A 24 -15.27 -3.37 -12.65
N LYS A 25 -14.53 -2.38 -13.18
CA LYS A 25 -14.42 -1.03 -12.62
C LYS A 25 -13.95 -1.00 -11.16
N ILE A 26 -13.22 -2.03 -10.71
CA ILE A 26 -12.50 -2.03 -9.43
C ILE A 26 -11.30 -1.08 -9.53
N LYS A 27 -10.62 -1.09 -10.68
CA LYS A 27 -9.57 -0.13 -11.03
C LYS A 27 -10.13 0.82 -12.09
N GLN A 28 -10.01 2.12 -11.87
CA GLN A 28 -10.51 3.15 -12.81
C GLN A 28 -9.40 3.76 -13.69
N ASN A 29 -8.16 3.72 -13.21
CA ASN A 29 -6.98 4.21 -13.91
C ASN A 29 -5.89 3.16 -13.84
N SER A 30 -5.07 3.06 -14.88
CA SER A 30 -3.95 2.14 -14.95
C SER A 30 -2.88 2.45 -13.90
N ASN A 31 -1.92 1.52 -13.66
CA ASN A 31 -0.86 1.78 -12.68
C ASN A 31 0.02 2.94 -13.18
N ASP A 32 0.33 2.94 -14.47
CA ASP A 32 1.21 3.92 -15.10
C ASP A 32 0.52 5.28 -15.20
N GLU A 33 -0.79 5.33 -15.46
CA GLU A 33 -1.59 6.56 -15.42
C GLU A 33 -1.55 7.23 -14.04
N LEU A 34 -1.74 6.45 -12.96
CA LEU A 34 -1.69 6.97 -11.60
C LEU A 34 -0.28 7.43 -11.21
N ARG A 35 0.75 6.66 -11.61
CA ARG A 35 2.14 7.03 -11.39
C ARG A 35 2.50 8.33 -12.11
N GLN A 36 2.09 8.48 -13.37
CA GLN A 36 2.30 9.71 -14.14
C GLN A 36 1.63 10.93 -13.50
N LYS A 37 0.36 10.77 -13.06
CA LYS A 37 -0.36 11.85 -12.36
C LYS A 37 0.37 12.25 -11.08
N PHE A 38 0.85 11.28 -10.30
CA PHE A 38 1.60 11.54 -9.09
C PHE A 38 2.88 12.34 -9.36
N VAL A 39 3.68 11.95 -10.36
CA VAL A 39 4.89 12.69 -10.74
C VAL A 39 4.54 14.12 -11.12
N ASN A 40 3.56 14.32 -12.01
CA ASN A 40 3.14 15.64 -12.48
C ASN A 40 2.69 16.57 -11.35
N GLN A 41 2.06 16.02 -10.31
CA GLN A 41 1.60 16.79 -9.16
C GLN A 41 2.68 17.02 -8.12
N THR A 42 3.62 16.09 -7.97
CA THR A 42 4.60 16.09 -6.86
C THR A 42 5.88 16.84 -7.22
N VAL A 43 6.31 16.83 -8.48
CA VAL A 43 7.53 17.56 -8.89
C VAL A 43 7.41 19.07 -8.60
N PRO A 44 6.30 19.77 -8.95
CA PRO A 44 6.13 21.18 -8.60
C PRO A 44 6.10 21.43 -7.09
N GLN A 45 5.63 20.46 -6.29
CA GLN A 45 5.67 20.56 -4.83
C GLN A 45 7.10 20.46 -4.30
N ALA A 46 7.93 19.58 -4.88
CA ALA A 46 9.34 19.47 -4.54
C ALA A 46 10.09 20.77 -4.90
N GLU A 47 9.85 21.32 -6.09
CA GLU A 47 10.41 22.60 -6.54
C GLU A 47 10.00 23.76 -5.62
N TYR A 48 8.72 23.83 -5.25
CA TYR A 48 8.22 24.82 -4.29
C TYR A 48 8.93 24.76 -2.93
N LEU A 49 9.29 23.55 -2.49
CA LEU A 49 10.05 23.32 -1.26
C LEU A 49 11.57 23.52 -1.42
N GLY A 50 12.06 23.85 -2.62
CA GLY A 50 13.49 23.95 -2.92
C GLY A 50 14.21 22.60 -2.89
N LEU A 51 13.50 21.50 -3.09
CA LEU A 51 14.04 20.14 -3.13
C LEU A 51 14.33 19.70 -4.56
N THR A 52 15.34 18.85 -4.72
CA THR A 52 15.65 18.17 -5.97
C THR A 52 15.10 16.74 -5.95
N VAL A 53 14.43 16.33 -7.02
CA VAL A 53 14.00 14.94 -7.19
C VAL A 53 15.21 14.09 -7.61
N PRO A 54 15.47 12.94 -6.96
CA PRO A 54 16.62 12.09 -7.26
C PRO A 54 16.35 11.19 -8.48
N ASP A 55 16.12 11.83 -9.62
CA ASP A 55 15.88 11.20 -10.92
C ASP A 55 16.59 12.04 -12.01
N PRO A 56 17.70 11.53 -12.60
CA PRO A 56 18.46 12.26 -13.61
C PRO A 56 17.72 12.39 -14.94
N ASP A 57 16.75 11.52 -15.22
CA ASP A 57 15.98 11.52 -16.45
C ASP A 57 14.74 12.41 -16.37
N LEU A 58 14.49 13.00 -15.18
CA LEU A 58 13.33 13.84 -14.93
C LEU A 58 13.39 15.14 -15.75
N LYS A 59 12.43 15.32 -16.64
CA LYS A 59 12.29 16.55 -17.45
C LYS A 59 10.85 16.85 -17.78
N TRP A 60 10.50 18.14 -17.82
CA TRP A 60 9.20 18.56 -18.35
C TRP A 60 9.14 18.30 -19.86
N ASN A 61 8.06 17.67 -20.31
CA ASN A 61 7.77 17.40 -21.71
C ASN A 61 6.53 18.21 -22.13
N GLU A 62 6.75 19.25 -22.94
CA GLU A 62 5.69 20.15 -23.41
C GLU A 62 4.67 19.45 -24.32
N GLU A 63 5.11 18.51 -25.16
CA GLU A 63 4.21 17.79 -26.09
C GLU A 63 3.23 16.87 -25.34
N LYS A 64 3.72 16.24 -24.25
CA LYS A 64 2.93 15.37 -23.38
C LYS A 64 2.11 16.15 -22.33
N GLY A 65 2.49 17.39 -22.04
CA GLY A 65 1.93 18.17 -20.94
C GLY A 65 2.21 17.54 -19.57
N GLY A 66 3.39 16.94 -19.39
CA GLY A 66 3.77 16.21 -18.18
C GLY A 66 5.27 15.96 -18.10
N TYR A 67 5.72 15.36 -17.00
CA TYR A 67 7.12 14.99 -16.83
C TYR A 67 7.42 13.63 -17.47
N ASP A 68 8.53 13.55 -18.19
CA ASP A 68 9.24 12.30 -18.41
C ASP A 68 10.11 12.03 -17.19
N PHE A 69 10.17 10.79 -16.75
CA PHE A 69 10.88 10.35 -15.55
C PHE A 69 11.46 8.95 -15.80
N GLY A 70 12.52 8.60 -15.07
CA GLY A 70 13.17 7.30 -15.20
C GLY A 70 12.30 6.14 -14.70
N GLU A 71 12.80 4.91 -14.84
CA GLU A 71 12.11 3.74 -14.32
C GLU A 71 12.56 3.37 -12.90
N PRO A 72 11.63 2.92 -12.03
CA PRO A 72 12.02 2.29 -10.77
C PRO A 72 12.84 1.02 -11.01
N ASP A 73 13.67 0.65 -10.03
CA ASP A 73 14.29 -0.68 -10.00
C ASP A 73 13.22 -1.75 -9.76
N TRP A 74 12.76 -2.38 -10.84
CA TRP A 74 11.74 -3.42 -10.76
C TRP A 74 12.24 -4.68 -10.03
N ASN A 75 13.55 -4.96 -10.01
CA ASN A 75 14.07 -6.08 -9.24
C ASN A 75 13.94 -5.80 -7.74
N GLU A 76 14.30 -4.59 -7.30
CA GLU A 76 14.07 -4.14 -5.92
C GLU A 76 12.58 -4.28 -5.55
N PHE A 77 11.69 -3.80 -6.42
CA PHE A 77 10.25 -3.89 -6.20
C PHE A 77 9.79 -5.34 -5.94
N PHE A 78 10.19 -6.28 -6.81
CA PHE A 78 9.79 -7.68 -6.69
C PHE A 78 10.37 -8.35 -5.43
N GLU A 79 11.61 -8.05 -5.06
CA GLU A 79 12.21 -8.54 -3.81
C GLU A 79 11.46 -8.02 -2.57
N VAL A 80 11.11 -6.73 -2.57
CA VAL A 80 10.40 -6.12 -1.44
C VAL A 80 9.02 -6.76 -1.26
N ILE A 81 8.23 -6.95 -2.32
CA ILE A 81 6.90 -7.58 -2.18
C ILE A 81 6.98 -9.07 -1.88
N ALA A 82 8.05 -9.75 -2.30
CA ALA A 82 8.31 -11.17 -1.98
C ALA A 82 8.71 -11.39 -0.51
N GLY A 83 8.97 -10.32 0.25
CA GLY A 83 9.35 -10.40 1.66
C GLY A 83 10.84 -10.23 1.94
N ASN A 84 11.65 -9.93 0.92
CA ASN A 84 13.11 -9.78 1.01
C ASN A 84 13.57 -8.32 1.07
N GLY A 85 12.64 -7.39 1.32
CA GLY A 85 12.96 -5.99 1.50
C GLY A 85 13.53 -5.66 2.88
N PRO A 86 13.94 -4.39 3.10
CA PRO A 86 14.78 -3.98 4.23
C PRO A 86 14.10 -4.05 5.59
N CYS A 87 12.78 -4.20 5.66
CA CYS A 87 12.04 -4.22 6.91
C CYS A 87 10.94 -5.30 6.96
N ASN A 88 10.86 -6.20 5.98
CA ASN A 88 9.72 -7.11 5.86
C ASN A 88 9.61 -8.05 7.07
N ALA A 89 10.74 -8.63 7.48
CA ALA A 89 10.83 -9.50 8.63
C ALA A 89 10.46 -8.77 9.93
N GLU A 90 10.96 -7.55 10.14
CA GLU A 90 10.69 -6.73 11.32
C GLU A 90 9.22 -6.30 11.37
N ARG A 91 8.63 -5.89 10.25
CA ARG A 91 7.22 -5.47 10.18
C ARG A 91 6.27 -6.62 10.51
N LEU A 92 6.49 -7.78 9.91
CA LEU A 92 5.70 -8.98 10.21
C LEU A 92 5.97 -9.48 11.64
N GLY A 93 7.22 -9.42 12.09
CA GLY A 93 7.60 -9.78 13.46
C GLY A 93 6.89 -8.92 14.49
N ALA A 94 6.88 -7.59 14.32
CA ALA A 94 6.18 -6.67 15.20
C ALA A 94 4.67 -6.96 15.25
N ARG A 95 4.05 -7.28 14.10
CA ARG A 95 2.62 -7.65 14.03
C ARG A 95 2.32 -8.98 14.71
N ARG A 96 3.13 -10.02 14.45
CA ARG A 96 3.01 -11.33 15.12
C ARG A 96 3.15 -11.18 16.62
N LYS A 97 4.20 -10.49 17.08
CA LYS A 97 4.43 -10.24 18.51
C LYS A 97 3.26 -9.52 19.16
N ALA A 98 2.78 -8.42 18.57
CA ALA A 98 1.63 -7.69 19.10
C ALA A 98 0.35 -8.55 19.16
N TRP A 99 0.16 -9.43 18.17
CA TRP A 99 -0.95 -10.37 18.16
C TRP A 99 -0.81 -11.44 19.24
N GLU A 100 0.35 -12.09 19.35
CA GLU A 100 0.62 -13.15 20.31
C GLU A 100 0.56 -12.62 21.75
N ASP A 101 1.26 -11.53 22.05
CA ASP A 101 1.28 -10.91 23.38
C ASP A 101 -0.11 -10.38 23.78
N GLY A 102 -0.92 -9.97 22.80
CA GLY A 102 -2.29 -9.50 23.02
C GLY A 102 -3.32 -10.62 23.20
N ALA A 103 -2.94 -11.90 23.12
CA ALA A 103 -3.87 -13.03 23.17
C ALA A 103 -4.73 -13.02 24.44
N TRP A 104 -4.09 -12.93 25.61
CA TRP A 104 -4.80 -12.94 26.90
C TRP A 104 -5.88 -11.85 27.00
N PHE A 105 -5.62 -10.68 26.40
CA PHE A 105 -6.55 -9.55 26.42
C PHE A 105 -7.76 -9.83 25.54
N ARG A 106 -7.53 -10.37 24.33
CA ARG A 106 -8.62 -10.78 23.44
C ARG A 106 -9.46 -11.90 24.06
N ASP A 107 -8.81 -12.89 24.65
CA ASP A 107 -9.48 -13.99 25.34
C ASP A 107 -10.31 -13.47 26.53
N GLY A 108 -9.75 -12.52 27.29
CA GLY A 108 -10.45 -11.84 28.38
C GLY A 108 -11.70 -11.08 27.92
N LEU A 109 -11.61 -10.36 26.79
CA LEU A 109 -12.76 -9.66 26.20
C LEU A 109 -13.84 -10.64 25.74
N THR A 110 -13.45 -11.73 25.07
CA THR A 110 -14.38 -12.79 24.66
C THR A 110 -15.10 -13.40 25.87
N ALA A 111 -14.36 -13.81 26.90
CA ALA A 111 -14.94 -14.38 28.12
C ALA A 111 -15.84 -13.39 28.87
N HIS A 112 -15.52 -12.09 28.85
CA HIS A 112 -16.38 -11.06 29.43
C HIS A 112 -17.70 -10.93 28.66
N ALA A 113 -17.64 -10.90 27.33
CA ALA A 113 -18.81 -10.83 26.48
C ALA A 113 -19.72 -12.06 26.65
N GLU A 114 -19.15 -13.26 26.75
CA GLU A 114 -19.88 -14.50 27.02
C GLU A 114 -20.63 -14.44 28.36
N LYS A 115 -19.96 -13.97 29.43
CA LYS A 115 -20.61 -13.78 30.74
C LYS A 115 -21.76 -12.79 30.68
N ALA A 116 -21.59 -11.69 29.95
CA ALA A 116 -22.64 -10.70 29.77
C ALA A 116 -23.84 -11.29 29.01
N ALA A 117 -23.59 -12.06 27.94
CA ALA A 117 -24.63 -12.74 27.18
C ALA A 117 -25.40 -13.76 28.03
N LEU A 118 -24.71 -14.56 28.84
CA LEU A 118 -25.34 -15.52 29.75
C LEU A 118 -26.22 -14.83 30.80
N ARG A 119 -25.78 -13.68 31.34
CA ARG A 119 -26.59 -12.89 32.30
C ARG A 119 -27.82 -12.25 31.65
N ALA A 120 -27.76 -11.96 30.35
CA ALA A 120 -28.86 -11.38 29.60
C ALA A 120 -29.90 -12.43 29.15
N GLN A 121 -29.62 -13.73 29.30
CA GLN A 121 -30.62 -14.76 29.05
C GLN A 121 -31.68 -14.73 30.15
N PRO A 122 -32.98 -14.61 29.81
CA PRO A 122 -34.03 -14.70 30.80
C PRO A 122 -34.01 -16.10 31.43
N VAL A 123 -34.03 -16.16 32.77
CA VAL A 123 -34.21 -17.42 33.48
C VAL A 123 -35.58 -17.97 33.07
N ALA A 124 -35.60 -19.14 32.44
CA ALA A 124 -36.85 -19.81 32.11
C ALA A 124 -37.62 -20.05 33.41
N ALA A 125 -38.80 -19.45 33.54
CA ALA A 125 -39.67 -19.64 34.68
C ALA A 125 -40.22 -21.07 34.65
N GLU A 126 -40.04 -21.79 35.76
CA GLU A 126 -40.61 -23.11 36.03
C GLU A 126 -42.06 -22.98 36.54
#